data_AF-A0A3M2BEQ1-F1
#
_entry.id   AF-A0A3M2BEQ1-F1
#
_cell.length_a   1.000
_cell.length_b   1.000
_cell.length_c   1.000
_cell.angle_alpha   90.00
_cell.angle_beta   90.00
_cell.angle_gamma   90.00
#
_symmetry.space_group_name_H-M   'P 1'
#
loop_
_entity.id
_entity.type
_entity.pdbx_description
1 polymer ?
#
loop_
_entity_poly.entity_id
_entity_poly.type
_entity_poly.pdbx_seq_one_letter_code
_entity_poly.pdbx_strand_id
1 'polypeptide(L)'
;MIRILHIALREFTATALTKGFIIGGIIVPLVLVAVLAFVMPRLMNEDVPSVVGTVAVIDQTETLETAIRERFTPDAIEAWQ
;
A
#
# COMPACT_ATOMS: atom_id res chain seq x y z
N MET A 1 28.21 26.30 30.96
CA MET A 1 27.63 25.79 29.70
C MET A 1 28.62 24.92 28.90
N ILE A 2 29.84 25.38 28.61
CA ILE A 2 30.86 24.61 27.84
C ILE A 2 31.15 23.19 28.36
N ARG A 3 31.17 22.99 29.68
CA ARG A 3 31.40 21.66 30.29
C ARG A 3 30.29 20.65 29.98
N ILE A 4 29.04 21.11 30.00
CA ILE A 4 27.87 20.26 29.70
C ILE A 4 27.92 19.81 28.24
N LEU A 5 28.22 20.73 27.32
CA LEU A 5 28.35 20.41 25.90
C LEU A 5 29.46 19.39 25.63
N HIS A 6 30.61 19.52 26.29
CA HIS A 6 31.72 18.56 26.17
C HIS A 6 31.32 17.16 26.65
N ILE A 7 30.62 17.06 27.78
CA ILE A 7 30.16 15.79 28.34
C ILE A 7 29.13 15.16 27.40
N ALA A 8 28.13 15.94 26.97
CA ALA A 8 27.08 15.48 26.06
C ALA A 8 27.67 15.00 24.73
N LEU A 9 28.63 15.72 24.16
CA LEU A 9 29.27 15.32 22.91
C LEU A 9 30.03 14.00 23.06
N ARG A 10 30.79 13.83 24.14
CA ARG A 10 31.50 12.57 24.43
C ARG A 10 30.53 11.39 24.56
N GLU A 11 29.43 11.58 25.27
CA GLU A 11 28.45 10.50 25.50
C GLU A 11 27.67 10.17 24.25
N PHE A 12 27.30 11.19 23.47
CA PHE A 12 26.66 11.02 22.18
C PHE A 12 27.57 10.28 21.20
N THR A 13 28.85 10.67 21.08
CA THR A 13 29.78 10.00 20.15
C THR A 13 30.07 8.55 20.56
N ALA A 14 30.22 8.28 21.86
CA ALA A 14 30.42 6.92 22.36
C ALA A 14 29.23 5.98 22.09
N THR A 15 28.02 6.54 21.95
CA THR A 15 26.78 5.75 21.78
C THR A 15 26.32 5.73 20.32
N ALA A 16 26.08 6.90 19.75
CA ALA A 16 25.40 7.08 18.45
C ALA A 16 26.33 6.98 17.24
N LEU A 17 27.64 7.23 17.39
CA LEU A 17 28.61 7.09 16.28
C LEU A 17 29.20 5.68 16.18
N THR A 18 28.70 4.72 16.95
CA THR A 18 29.10 3.33 16.80
C THR A 18 28.57 2.76 15.48
N LYS A 19 29.32 1.84 14.87
CA LYS A 19 28.89 1.18 13.62
C LYS A 19 27.52 0.51 13.78
N GLY A 20 27.28 -0.12 14.94
CA GLY A 20 26.00 -0.76 15.26
C GLY A 20 24.84 0.23 15.28
N PHE A 21 25.01 1.38 15.94
CA PHE A 21 23.97 2.41 15.96
C PHE A 21 23.75 3.04 14.59
N ILE A 22 24.80 3.32 13.80
CA ILE A 22 24.64 3.88 12.46
C ILE A 22 23.87 2.91 11.56
N ILE A 23 24.22 1.61 11.59
CA ILE A 23 23.53 0.60 10.79
C ILE A 23 22.07 0.46 11.27
N GLY A 24 21.84 0.22 12.55
CA GLY A 24 20.50 -0.04 13.09
C GLY A 24 19.60 1.20 13.15
N GLY A 25 20.16 2.34 13.49
CA GLY A 25 19.44 3.60 13.71
C GLY A 25 19.26 4.46 12.46
N ILE A 26 20.08 4.27 11.42
CA ILE A 26 20.01 5.06 10.18
C ILE A 26 19.79 4.18 8.97
N ILE A 27 20.70 3.21 8.72
CA ILE A 27 20.67 2.41 7.49
C ILE A 27 19.42 1.55 7.42
N VAL A 28 19.08 0.82 8.48
CA VAL A 28 17.91 -0.07 8.51
C VAL A 28 16.60 0.69 8.29
N PRO A 29 16.31 1.81 9.00
CA PRO A 29 15.13 2.63 8.71
C PRO A 29 15.11 3.16 7.28
N LEU A 30 16.24 3.62 6.74
CA LEU A 30 16.32 4.12 5.38
C LEU A 30 15.99 3.03 4.35
N VAL A 31 16.52 1.83 4.55
CA VAL A 31 16.20 0.66 3.72
C VAL A 31 14.72 0.30 3.82
N LEU A 32 14.15 0.32 5.04
CA LEU A 32 12.72 0.06 5.23
C LEU A 32 11.87 1.07 4.46
N VAL A 33 12.17 2.37 4.58
CA VAL A 33 11.45 3.42 3.84
C VAL A 33 11.59 3.21 2.33
N ALA A 34 12.78 2.86 1.83
CA ALA A 34 12.98 2.57 0.41
C ALA A 34 12.14 1.36 -0.04
N VAL A 35 12.14 0.27 0.73
CA VAL A 35 11.32 -0.91 0.41
C VAL A 35 9.84 -0.54 0.37
N LEU A 36 9.34 0.18 1.36
CA LEU A 36 7.94 0.60 1.38
C LEU A 36 7.60 1.53 0.20
N ALA A 37 8.47 2.47 -0.15
CA ALA A 37 8.22 3.42 -1.23
C ALA A 37 8.27 2.78 -2.63
N PHE A 38 9.18 1.82 -2.85
CA PHE A 38 9.41 1.26 -4.19
C PHE A 38 8.76 -0.11 -4.41
N VAL A 39 8.67 -0.94 -3.37
CA VAL A 39 8.16 -2.32 -3.50
C VAL A 39 6.66 -2.35 -3.27
N MET A 40 6.12 -1.66 -2.25
CA MET A 40 4.68 -1.73 -1.94
C MET A 40 3.77 -1.29 -3.09
N PRO A 41 4.03 -0.18 -3.81
CA PRO A 41 3.17 0.19 -4.93
C PRO A 41 3.14 -0.89 -6.02
N ARG A 42 4.27 -1.58 -6.24
CA ARG A 42 4.34 -2.66 -7.22
C ARG A 42 3.52 -3.87 -6.81
N LEU A 43 3.50 -4.20 -5.52
CA LEU A 43 2.66 -5.28 -4.97
C LEU A 43 1.18 -4.91 -4.97
N MET A 44 0.84 -3.62 -4.84
CA MET A 44 -0.55 -3.16 -4.83
C MET A 44 -1.12 -2.91 -6.24
N ASN A 45 -0.27 -2.62 -7.22
CA ASN A 45 -0.65 -2.41 -8.63
C ASN A 45 -0.61 -3.70 -9.46
N GLU A 46 -0.54 -4.88 -8.85
CA GLU A 46 -0.90 -6.09 -9.58
C GLU A 46 -2.41 -6.04 -9.83
N ASP A 47 -2.78 -5.63 -11.05
CA ASP A 47 -4.15 -5.70 -11.53
C ASP A 47 -4.68 -7.10 -11.18
N VAL A 48 -5.68 -7.15 -10.29
CA VAL A 48 -6.34 -8.41 -9.94
C VAL A 48 -6.74 -9.05 -11.27
N PRO A 49 -6.31 -10.29 -11.57
CA PRO A 49 -6.62 -10.92 -12.83
C PRO A 49 -8.12 -10.81 -13.07
N SER A 50 -8.52 -10.17 -14.16
CA SER A 50 -9.95 -9.99 -14.43
C SER A 50 -10.58 -11.38 -14.55
N VAL A 51 -11.58 -11.65 -13.71
CA VAL A 51 -12.31 -12.90 -13.76
C VAL A 51 -13.20 -12.86 -15.00
N VAL A 52 -12.68 -13.39 -16.11
CA VAL A 52 -13.43 -13.50 -17.37
C VAL A 52 -14.13 -14.84 -17.39
N GLY A 53 -15.46 -14.80 -17.59
CA GLY A 53 -16.27 -15.99 -17.68
C GLY A 53 -17.64 -15.70 -18.29
N THR A 54 -18.35 -16.77 -18.63
CA THR A 54 -19.73 -16.69 -19.13
C THR A 54 -20.66 -17.14 -18.01
N VAL A 55 -21.61 -16.28 -17.65
CA VAL A 55 -22.69 -16.63 -16.71
C VAL A 55 -23.92 -16.99 -17.53
N ALA A 56 -24.35 -18.24 -17.45
CA ALA A 56 -25.64 -18.67 -17.98
C ALA A 56 -26.71 -18.44 -16.91
N VAL A 57 -27.77 -17.73 -17.27
CA VAL A 57 -28.90 -17.46 -16.37
C VAL A 57 -30.15 -18.05 -17.00
N ILE A 58 -30.90 -18.82 -16.21
CA ILE A 58 -32.20 -19.38 -16.60
C ILE A 58 -33.25 -18.65 -15.79
N ASP A 59 -34.06 -17.82 -16.46
CA ASP A 59 -35.17 -17.11 -15.84
C ASP A 59 -36.50 -17.77 -16.23
N GLN A 60 -37.31 -18.11 -15.23
CA GLN A 60 -38.65 -18.68 -15.42
C GLN A 60 -39.75 -17.62 -15.34
N THR A 61 -39.45 -16.42 -14.85
CA THR A 61 -40.44 -15.35 -14.65
C THR A 61 -40.47 -14.35 -15.79
N GLU A 62 -39.53 -14.44 -16.75
CA GLU A 62 -39.37 -13.56 -17.92
C GLU A 62 -39.13 -12.07 -17.59
N THR A 63 -38.93 -11.74 -16.32
CA THR A 63 -38.73 -10.36 -15.85
C THR A 63 -37.26 -9.95 -15.78
N LEU A 64 -36.35 -10.92 -15.74
CA LEU A 64 -34.95 -10.67 -15.45
C LEU A 64 -34.22 -10.03 -16.63
N GLU A 65 -34.59 -10.34 -17.87
CA GLU A 65 -33.94 -9.76 -19.05
C GLU A 65 -34.04 -8.23 -19.05
N THR A 66 -35.26 -7.71 -18.86
CA THR A 66 -35.52 -6.27 -18.80
C THR A 66 -34.75 -5.61 -17.65
N ALA A 67 -34.78 -6.22 -16.46
CA ALA A 67 -34.06 -5.73 -15.30
C ALA A 67 -32.55 -5.67 -15.55
N ILE A 68 -31.96 -6.69 -16.19
CA ILE A 68 -30.52 -6.68 -16.53
C ILE A 68 -30.21 -5.55 -17.50
N ARG A 69 -31.02 -5.37 -18.56
CA ARG A 69 -30.78 -4.35 -19.58
C ARG A 69 -30.85 -2.92 -19.04
N GLU A 70 -31.75 -2.66 -18.09
CA GLU A 70 -31.90 -1.35 -17.48
C GLU A 70 -30.81 -1.08 -16.42
N ARG A 71 -30.43 -2.12 -15.67
CA ARG A 71 -29.61 -1.98 -14.47
C ARG A 71 -28.10 -2.06 -14.76
N PHE A 72 -27.69 -2.74 -15.83
CA PHE A 72 -26.27 -2.89 -16.22
C PHE A 72 -25.87 -1.99 -17.40
N THR A 73 -26.54 -0.87 -17.62
CA THR A 73 -26.02 0.17 -18.52
C THR A 73 -24.78 0.84 -17.89
N PRO A 74 -23.85 1.40 -18.70
CA PRO A 74 -22.67 2.10 -18.17
C PRO A 74 -23.05 3.16 -17.12
N ASP A 75 -24.03 4.00 -17.44
CA ASP A 75 -24.52 5.08 -16.55
C ASP A 75 -25.10 4.55 -15.24
N ALA A 76 -25.79 3.40 -15.27
CA ALA A 76 -26.38 2.80 -14.08
C ALA A 76 -25.33 2.15 -13.17
N ILE A 77 -24.24 1.61 -13.74
CA ILE A 77 -23.13 0.99 -13.01
C ILE A 77 -22.28 2.06 -12.31
N GLU A 78 -22.04 3.20 -12.96
CA GLU A 78 -21.31 4.32 -12.35
C GLU A 78 -22.02 4.86 -11.09
N ALA A 79 -23.35 4.81 -11.07
CA ALA A 79 -24.15 5.19 -9.91
C ALA A 79 -24.08 4.21 -8.72
N TRP A 80 -23.36 3.08 -8.83
CA TRP A 80 -23.19 2.09 -7.74
C TRP A 80 -21.87 2.25 -6.97
N GLN A 81 -20.96 3.09 -7.45
CA GLN A 81 -19.71 3.44 -6.78
C GLN A 81 -19.94 4.49 -5.69
#